data_AF-A0A7Y0GDK9-F1
#
_entry.id   AF-A0A7Y0GDK9-F1
#
_cell.length_a   1.000
_cell.length_b   1.000
_cell.length_c   1.000
_cell.angle_alpha   90.00
_cell.angle_beta   90.00
_cell.angle_gamma   90.00
#
_symmetry.space_group_name_H-M   'P 1'
#
loop_
_entity.id
_entity.type
_entity.pdbx_description
1 polymer ?
#
loop_
_entity_poly.entity_id
_entity_poly.type
_entity_poly.pdbx_seq_one_letter_code
_entity_poly.pdbx_strand_id
1 'polypeptide(L)'
;MATLLETDRAIVPALWQLEFANVLKTACTRGKLTLDIAREIVATVGTLPIEIDKGVAPGPRQLLELTMRYNLSSYDAAYLELAMRHGLPIACQDGKLREAALKAGVALM
;
A
#
# COMPACT_ATOMS: atom_id res chain seq x y z
N MET A 1 2.89 7.78 -12.30
CA MET A 1 2.98 6.77 -11.23
C MET A 1 3.72 5.51 -11.67
N ALA A 2 3.60 5.04 -12.92
CA ALA A 2 4.29 3.82 -13.39
C ALA A 2 5.82 3.97 -13.61
N THR A 3 6.36 5.19 -13.56
CA THR A 3 7.73 5.50 -14.00
C THR A 3 8.79 5.44 -12.87
N LEU A 4 8.42 5.07 -11.63
CA LEU A 4 9.36 5.04 -10.50
C LEU A 4 9.72 3.64 -9.98
N LEU A 5 9.23 2.57 -10.61
CA LEU A 5 9.55 1.19 -10.22
C LEU A 5 10.70 0.57 -11.03
N GLU A 6 11.38 1.37 -11.86
CA GLU A 6 12.51 0.88 -12.67
C GLU A 6 13.84 0.88 -11.90
N THR A 7 13.95 1.60 -10.78
CA THR A 7 15.17 1.66 -9.95
C THR A 7 14.94 1.72 -8.43
N ASP A 8 13.80 2.21 -7.95
CA ASP A 8 13.51 2.29 -6.51
C ASP A 8 12.74 1.06 -5.99
N ARG A 9 13.17 0.56 -4.81
CA ARG A 9 12.49 -0.53 -4.11
C ARG A 9 11.31 0.01 -3.32
N ALA A 10 10.15 -0.63 -3.44
CA ALA A 10 8.98 -0.30 -2.64
C ALA A 10 8.82 -1.30 -1.49
N ILE A 11 8.49 -0.82 -0.29
CA ILE A 11 8.09 -1.67 0.83
C ILE A 11 6.59 -1.49 1.07
N VAL A 12 5.86 -2.60 1.15
CA VAL A 12 4.41 -2.61 1.36
C VAL A 12 4.03 -3.40 2.62
N PRO A 13 2.94 -3.03 3.32
CA PRO A 13 2.44 -3.82 4.43
C PRO A 13 1.89 -5.15 3.94
N ALA A 14 1.85 -6.17 4.80
CA ALA A 14 1.33 -7.50 4.44
C ALA A 14 -0.11 -7.47 3.89
N LEU A 15 -0.92 -6.48 4.29
CA LEU A 15 -2.28 -6.30 3.79
C LEU A 15 -2.34 -5.98 2.29
N TRP A 16 -1.27 -5.43 1.70
CA TRP A 16 -1.24 -5.06 0.28
C TRP A 16 -1.54 -6.26 -0.62
N GLN A 17 -1.09 -7.47 -0.26
CA GLN A 17 -1.40 -8.69 -1.00
C GLN A 17 -2.92 -8.96 -1.06
N LEU A 18 -3.61 -8.70 0.06
CA LEU A 18 -5.05 -8.90 0.18
C LEU A 18 -5.80 -7.86 -0.65
N GLU A 19 -5.36 -6.60 -0.59
CA GLU A 19 -5.94 -5.52 -1.40
C GLU A 19 -5.76 -5.79 -2.90
N PHE A 20 -4.55 -6.14 -3.31
CA PHE A 20 -4.22 -6.43 -4.70
C PHE A 20 -5.05 -7.60 -5.26
N ALA A 21 -5.12 -8.71 -4.52
CA ALA A 21 -5.95 -9.85 -4.89
C ALA A 21 -7.44 -9.48 -4.97
N ASN A 22 -7.94 -8.67 -4.03
CA ASN A 22 -9.34 -8.27 -4.00
C ASN A 22 -9.70 -7.31 -5.15
N VAL A 23 -8.78 -6.42 -5.54
CA VAL A 23 -8.95 -5.54 -6.71
C VAL A 23 -9.07 -6.37 -7.99
N LEU A 24 -8.18 -7.33 -8.21
CA LEU A 24 -8.22 -8.22 -9.37
C LEU A 24 -9.49 -9.06 -9.39
N LYS A 25 -9.83 -9.69 -8.25
CA LYS A 25 -11.10 -10.43 -8.10
C LYS A 25 -12.30 -9.55 -8.47
N THR A 26 -12.37 -8.34 -7.92
CA THR A 26 -13.47 -7.40 -8.18
C THR A 26 -13.55 -7.02 -9.65
N ALA A 27 -12.42 -6.75 -10.30
CA ALA A 27 -12.37 -6.45 -11.73
C ALA A 27 -12.85 -7.63 -12.59
N CYS A 28 -12.45 -8.85 -12.26
CA CYS A 28 -12.92 -10.07 -12.92
C CYS A 28 -14.43 -10.28 -12.75
N THR A 29 -14.93 -10.20 -11.51
CA THR A 29 -16.37 -10.39 -11.24
C THR A 29 -17.26 -9.33 -11.89
N ARG A 30 -16.72 -8.14 -12.16
CA ARG A 30 -17.41 -7.07 -12.88
C ARG A 30 -17.25 -7.15 -14.41
N GLY A 31 -16.62 -8.20 -14.93
CA GLY A 31 -16.40 -8.40 -16.36
C GLY A 31 -15.40 -7.42 -17.00
N LYS A 32 -14.62 -6.68 -16.19
CA LYS A 32 -13.61 -5.73 -16.69
C LYS A 32 -12.30 -6.40 -17.09
N LEU A 33 -12.02 -7.58 -16.54
CA LEU A 33 -10.84 -8.39 -16.80
C LEU A 33 -11.25 -9.87 -16.90
N THR A 34 -10.50 -10.65 -17.67
CA THR A 34 -10.57 -12.11 -17.62
C THR A 34 -9.64 -12.65 -16.53
N LEU A 35 -9.87 -13.88 -16.10
CA LEU A 35 -9.00 -14.53 -15.12
C LEU A 35 -7.56 -14.70 -15.64
N ASP A 36 -7.39 -14.94 -16.94
CA ASP A 36 -6.06 -15.10 -17.54
C ASP A 36 -5.28 -13.78 -17.54
N ILE A 37 -5.93 -12.67 -17.92
CA ILE A 37 -5.31 -11.34 -17.81
C ILE A 37 -4.97 -11.01 -16.35
N ALA A 38 -5.84 -11.36 -15.40
CA ALA A 38 -5.55 -11.14 -13.98
C ALA A 38 -4.32 -11.92 -13.50
N ARG A 39 -4.12 -13.17 -13.99
CA ARG A 39 -2.92 -13.96 -13.69
C ARG A 39 -1.65 -13.34 -14.28
N GLU A 40 -1.73 -12.85 -15.50
CA GLU A 40 -0.61 -12.14 -16.15
C GLU A 40 -0.22 -10.88 -15.39
N ILE A 41 -1.22 -10.12 -14.90
CA ILE A 41 -0.98 -8.94 -14.06
C ILE A 41 -0.27 -9.34 -12.76
N VAL A 42 -0.71 -10.42 -12.08
CA VAL A 42 -0.03 -10.91 -10.88
C VAL A 42 1.42 -11.30 -11.17
N ALA A 43 1.67 -12.03 -12.27
CA ALA A 43 3.01 -12.43 -12.66
C ALA A 43 3.91 -11.22 -12.94
N THR A 44 3.39 -10.23 -13.67
CA THR A 44 4.10 -8.99 -14.01
C THR A 44 4.45 -8.20 -12.75
N VAL A 45 3.48 -7.99 -11.85
CA VAL A 45 3.70 -7.27 -10.58
C VAL A 45 4.68 -8.02 -9.68
N GLY A 46 4.68 -9.35 -9.72
CA GLY A 46 5.66 -10.19 -9.01
C GLY A 46 7.11 -10.00 -9.46
N THR A 47 7.36 -9.42 -10.64
CA THR A 47 8.72 -9.08 -11.11
C THR A 47 9.21 -7.71 -10.66
N LEU A 48 8.32 -6.87 -10.12
CA LEU A 48 8.67 -5.54 -9.64
C LEU A 48 9.41 -5.64 -8.29
N PRO A 49 10.30 -4.68 -7.97
CA PRO A 49 11.04 -4.65 -6.71
C PRO A 49 10.16 -4.19 -5.53
N ILE A 50 9.06 -4.92 -5.28
CA ILE A 50 8.11 -4.69 -4.20
C ILE A 50 8.36 -5.74 -3.11
N GLU A 51 8.86 -5.29 -1.96
CA GLU A 51 9.10 -6.12 -0.79
C GLU A 51 7.93 -5.98 0.19
N ILE A 52 7.41 -7.11 0.66
CA ILE A 52 6.44 -7.11 1.76
C ILE A 52 7.22 -6.97 3.06
N ASP A 53 6.81 -6.04 3.91
CA ASP A 53 7.38 -5.84 5.23
C ASP A 53 7.30 -7.14 6.04
N LYS A 54 8.47 -7.66 6.44
CA LYS A 54 8.60 -8.84 7.29
C LYS A 54 8.69 -8.48 8.78
N GLY A 55 8.54 -7.19 9.10
CA GLY A 55 8.54 -6.68 10.46
C GLY A 55 7.32 -7.14 11.27
N VAL A 56 7.33 -6.80 12.55
CA VAL A 56 6.15 -6.99 13.40
C VAL A 56 5.06 -6.03 12.92
N ALA A 57 3.94 -6.60 12.45
CA ALA A 57 2.79 -5.81 12.03
C ALA A 57 2.28 -4.94 13.20
N PRO A 58 1.78 -3.72 12.93
CA PRO A 58 1.28 -2.84 13.96
C PRO A 58 0.05 -3.46 14.65
N GLY A 59 0.04 -3.41 15.98
CA GLY A 59 -1.06 -3.93 16.77
C GLY A 59 -2.33 -3.04 16.65
N PRO A 60 -3.52 -3.56 17.01
CA PRO A 60 -4.78 -2.82 16.91
C PRO A 60 -4.79 -1.48 17.65
N ARG A 61 -4.08 -1.39 18.79
CA ARG A 61 -3.95 -0.14 19.55
C ARG A 61 -3.23 0.95 18.74
N GLN A 62 -2.07 0.62 18.19
CA GLN A 62 -1.26 1.57 17.41
C GLN A 62 -2.00 2.01 16.15
N LEU A 63 -2.65 1.06 15.45
CA LEU A 63 -3.50 1.38 14.31
C LEU A 63 -4.65 2.31 14.71
N LEU A 64 -5.35 2.03 15.81
CA LEU A 64 -6.43 2.89 16.30
C LEU A 64 -5.95 4.31 16.64
N GLU A 65 -4.78 4.45 17.25
CA GLU A 65 -4.21 5.76 17.55
C GLU A 65 -3.91 6.55 16.27
N LEU A 66 -3.34 5.90 15.25
CA LEU A 66 -3.05 6.52 13.95
C LEU A 66 -4.33 6.87 13.18
N THR A 67 -5.30 5.97 13.13
CA THR A 67 -6.58 6.22 12.44
C THR A 67 -7.32 7.39 13.07
N MET A 68 -7.38 7.47 14.40
CA MET A 68 -8.03 8.56 15.11
C MET A 68 -7.26 9.88 14.99
N ARG A 69 -5.92 9.85 15.07
CA ARG A 69 -5.07 11.05 14.98
C ARG A 69 -5.11 11.68 13.60
N TYR A 70 -5.10 10.86 12.55
CA TYR A 70 -4.97 11.33 11.16
C TYR A 70 -6.26 11.18 10.35
N ASN A 71 -7.35 10.71 10.96
CA ASN A 71 -8.64 10.45 10.32
C ASN A 71 -8.51 9.53 9.09
N LEU A 72 -7.77 8.44 9.26
CA LEU A 72 -7.47 7.44 8.23
C LEU A 72 -8.28 6.16 8.42
N SER A 73 -8.45 5.39 7.32
CA SER A 73 -8.85 4.00 7.45
C SER A 73 -7.74 3.18 8.10
N SER A 74 -8.07 2.02 8.67
CA SER A 74 -7.05 1.12 9.24
C SER A 74 -6.04 0.62 8.19
N TYR A 75 -6.45 0.56 6.92
CA TYR A 75 -5.58 0.18 5.81
C TYR A 75 -4.56 1.29 5.54
N ASP A 76 -5.03 2.53 5.36
CA ASP A 76 -4.17 3.69 5.14
C ASP A 76 -3.23 3.94 6.33
N ALA A 77 -3.72 3.74 7.56
CA ALA A 77 -2.92 3.87 8.76
C ALA A 77 -1.77 2.84 8.82
N ALA A 78 -1.94 1.65 8.24
CA ALA A 78 -0.85 0.68 8.17
C ALA A 78 0.23 1.09 7.16
N TYR A 79 -0.14 1.74 6.04
CA TYR A 79 0.85 2.33 5.14
C TYR A 79 1.59 3.50 5.80
N LEU A 80 0.87 4.35 6.54
CA LEU A 80 1.48 5.45 7.29
C LEU A 80 2.44 4.93 8.38
N GLU A 81 2.02 3.93 9.16
CA GLU A 81 2.87 3.31 10.18
C GLU A 81 4.16 2.75 9.57
N LEU A 82 4.04 2.01 8.47
CA LEU A 82 5.17 1.41 7.78
C LEU A 82 6.17 2.47 7.33
N ALA A 83 5.68 3.55 6.72
CA ALA A 83 6.50 4.65 6.26
C ALA A 83 7.19 5.39 7.42
N MET A 84 6.47 5.62 8.52
CA MET A 84 7.03 6.20 9.74
C MET A 84 8.12 5.31 10.35
N ARG A 85 7.90 4.00 10.37
CA ARG A 85 8.84 3.02 10.98
C ARG A 85 10.11 2.85 10.17
N HIS A 86 10.01 2.82 8.84
CA HIS A 86 11.18 2.69 7.96
C HIS A 86 11.80 4.03 7.55
N GLY A 87 11.18 5.16 7.88
CA GLY A 87 11.64 6.48 7.47
C GLY A 87 11.60 6.68 5.95
N LEU A 88 10.67 6.01 5.27
CA LEU A 88 10.55 6.01 3.81
C LEU A 88 9.43 6.95 3.33
N PRO A 89 9.55 7.54 2.13
CA PRO A 89 8.48 8.33 1.55
C PRO A 89 7.28 7.45 1.15
N ILE A 90 6.08 8.03 1.18
CA ILE A 90 4.87 7.37 0.69
C ILE A 90 4.62 7.74 -0.78
N ALA A 91 4.59 6.71 -1.64
CA ALA A 91 4.13 6.82 -3.02
C ALA A 91 2.64 6.47 -3.10
N CYS A 92 1.76 7.45 -2.84
CA CYS A 92 0.31 7.26 -2.91
C CYS A 92 -0.39 8.43 -3.63
N GLN A 93 -1.49 8.13 -4.32
CA GLN A 93 -2.39 9.12 -4.93
C GLN A 93 -3.57 9.52 -4.03
N ASP A 94 -3.83 8.77 -2.96
CA ASP A 94 -4.94 9.06 -2.05
C ASP A 94 -4.69 10.36 -1.28
N GLY A 95 -5.63 11.30 -1.38
CA GLY A 95 -5.51 12.62 -0.77
C GLY A 95 -5.40 12.58 0.76
N LYS A 96 -6.15 11.70 1.43
CA LYS A 96 -6.16 11.60 2.89
C LYS A 96 -4.83 11.05 3.41
N LEU A 97 -4.32 9.99 2.78
CA LEU A 97 -3.03 9.42 3.17
C LEU A 97 -1.88 10.41 2.92
N ARG A 98 -1.92 11.17 1.82
CA ARG A 98 -0.92 12.22 1.54
C ARG A 98 -0.92 13.32 2.60
N GLU A 99 -2.10 13.82 2.98
CA GLU A 99 -2.22 14.83 4.04
C GLU A 99 -1.72 14.30 5.38
N ALA A 100 -2.05 13.04 5.71
CA ALA A 100 -1.61 12.40 6.94
C ALA A 100 -0.09 12.23 6.97
N ALA A 101 0.52 11.81 5.85
CA ALA A 101 1.98 11.69 5.72
C ALA A 101 2.68 13.01 6.03
N LEU A 102 2.23 14.11 5.41
CA LEU A 102 2.77 15.44 5.64
C LEU A 102 2.63 15.87 7.11
N LYS A 103 1.47 15.63 7.73
CA LYS A 103 1.23 15.92 9.16
C LYS A 103 2.10 15.06 10.09
N ALA A 104 2.43 13.85 9.68
CA ALA A 104 3.28 12.92 10.41
C ALA A 104 4.78 13.17 10.18
N GLY A 105 5.16 14.11 9.30
CA GLY A 105 6.55 14.36 8.92
C GLY A 105 7.14 13.31 7.97
N VAL A 106 6.29 12.52 7.32
CA VAL A 106 6.68 11.52 6.32
C VAL A 106 6.71 12.18 4.94
N ALA A 107 7.80 11.95 4.21
CA ALA A 107 7.97 12.50 2.86
C ALA A 107 6.97 11.87 1.86
N LEU A 108 6.67 12.60 0.79
CA LEU A 108 5.86 12.11 -0.32
C LEU A 108 6.72 11.96 -1.57
N MET A 109 6.38 10.96 -2.37
CA MET A 109 6.93 10.73 -3.70
C MET A 109 5.94 11.16 -4.79
#